data_AF-A0A7M7PWH9-F1
#
_entry.id   AF-A0A7M7PWH9-F1
#
_cell.length_a   1.000
_cell.length_b   1.000
_cell.length_c   1.000
_cell.angle_alpha   90.00
_cell.angle_beta   90.00
_cell.angle_gamma   90.00
#
_symmetry.space_group_name_H-M   'P 1'
#
loop_
_entity.id
_entity.type
_entity.pdbx_description
1 polymer ?
#
loop_
_entity_poly.entity_id
_entity_poly.type
_entity_poly.pdbx_seq_one_letter_code
_entity_poly.pdbx_strand_id
1 'polypeptide(L)'
;MGKKGGLVSTSGFQFNYNLPSNATELEPMLLHARNKRQVEQQQQQQQQQQSPLELKNIYASLEELLERQGWNDGQQCLLRTICELSETPLGRSNEDVVEEMLHLLLTPSEDNPREEEEEEDVYRRAELVGKEERNCRKAYRGCLESPLESFTEIYDDRDRRKASARTEMKELDATLQLYSRSDY
;
A
#
# COMPACT_ATOMS: atom_id res chain seq x y z
N MET A 1 -8.03 6.82 23.05
CA MET A 1 -8.19 7.79 21.93
C MET A 1 -7.19 7.37 20.87
N GLY A 2 -7.67 6.78 19.77
CA GLY A 2 -6.81 6.31 18.67
C GLY A 2 -6.57 7.46 17.70
N LYS A 3 -5.30 7.77 17.42
CA LYS A 3 -4.91 8.68 16.33
C LYS A 3 -4.94 7.87 15.03
N LYS A 4 -5.44 8.47 13.93
CA LYS A 4 -5.50 7.84 12.60
C LYS A 4 -4.82 8.77 11.59
N GLY A 5 -4.01 8.23 10.70
CA GLY A 5 -3.43 8.97 9.57
C GLY A 5 -4.41 9.04 8.40
N GLY A 6 -4.28 10.06 7.55
CA GLY A 6 -5.04 10.19 6.31
C GLY A 6 -4.12 10.50 5.13
N LEU A 7 -4.37 9.89 3.98
CA LEU A 7 -3.68 10.14 2.71
C LEU A 7 -4.72 10.59 1.68
N VAL A 8 -4.38 11.59 0.86
CA VAL A 8 -5.19 12.02 -0.28
C VAL A 8 -4.27 12.13 -1.49
N SER A 9 -4.41 11.23 -2.46
CA SER A 9 -3.61 11.20 -3.69
C SER A 9 -4.46 11.38 -4.95
N THR A 10 -4.03 12.26 -5.86
CA THR A 10 -4.61 12.40 -7.21
C THR A 10 -3.58 12.01 -8.25
N SER A 11 -3.75 10.85 -8.89
CA SER A 11 -2.83 10.31 -9.89
C SER A 11 -3.48 10.19 -11.27
N GLY A 12 -2.78 10.60 -12.33
CA GLY A 12 -3.17 10.39 -13.72
C GLY A 12 -2.18 9.48 -14.45
N PHE A 13 -2.67 8.41 -15.08
CA PHE A 13 -1.83 7.46 -15.82
C PHE A 13 -2.17 7.50 -17.31
N GLN A 14 -1.15 7.65 -18.15
CA GLN A 14 -1.28 7.48 -19.61
C GLN A 14 -0.45 6.28 -20.04
N PHE A 15 -1.13 5.25 -20.52
CA PHE A 15 -0.49 4.06 -21.07
C PHE A 15 -0.52 4.14 -22.60
N ASN A 16 0.66 4.17 -23.22
CA ASN A 16 0.80 4.05 -24.66
C ASN A 16 1.23 2.61 -24.99
N TYR A 17 0.31 1.83 -25.54
CA TYR A 17 0.59 0.46 -25.96
C TYR A 17 0.92 0.46 -27.46
N ASN A 18 2.05 -0.14 -27.83
CA ASN A 18 2.27 -0.53 -29.21
C ASN A 18 1.31 -1.66 -29.53
N LEU A 19 0.25 -1.33 -30.26
CA LEU A 19 -0.73 -2.32 -30.67
C LEU A 19 -0.06 -3.29 -31.66
N PRO A 20 -0.20 -4.60 -31.46
CA PRO A 20 0.23 -5.57 -32.45
C PRO A 20 -0.50 -5.30 -33.77
N SER A 21 0.24 -5.39 -34.86
CA SER A 21 -0.31 -5.16 -36.20
C SER A 21 -1.12 -6.36 -36.69
N ASN A 22 -1.07 -7.49 -35.96
CA ASN A 22 -1.66 -8.75 -36.37
C ASN A 22 -2.35 -9.49 -35.21
N ALA A 23 -3.50 -10.11 -35.49
CA ALA A 23 -4.28 -10.89 -34.52
C ALA A 23 -3.53 -12.14 -34.00
N THR A 24 -2.56 -12.63 -34.76
CA THR A 24 -1.73 -13.79 -34.36
C THR A 24 -0.75 -13.45 -33.23
N GLU A 25 -0.35 -12.18 -33.08
CA GLU A 25 0.48 -11.71 -31.95
C GLU A 25 -0.31 -11.63 -30.64
N LEU A 26 -1.64 -11.57 -30.73
CA LEU A 26 -2.56 -11.58 -29.59
C LEU A 26 -2.92 -12.99 -29.13
N GLU A 27 -2.44 -14.04 -29.81
CA GLU A 27 -2.67 -15.39 -29.33
C GLU A 27 -2.05 -15.54 -27.93
N PRO A 28 -2.86 -15.81 -26.89
CA PRO A 28 -2.30 -16.27 -25.63
C PRO A 28 -1.49 -17.55 -25.95
N MET A 29 -0.52 -17.98 -25.14
CA MET A 29 -0.81 -18.84 -23.99
C MET A 29 -2.09 -19.71 -24.09
N LEU A 30 -2.52 -20.10 -25.29
CA LEU A 30 -3.42 -21.20 -25.57
C LEU A 30 -2.59 -22.45 -25.33
N LEU A 31 -2.35 -22.72 -24.04
CA LEU A 31 -1.93 -24.02 -23.57
C LEU A 31 -2.92 -25.00 -24.19
N HIS A 32 -2.49 -25.72 -25.22
CA HIS A 32 -3.30 -26.75 -25.82
C HIS A 32 -3.46 -27.84 -24.77
N ALA A 33 -4.52 -27.74 -23.97
CA ALA A 33 -4.92 -28.74 -22.99
C ALA A 33 -5.47 -29.97 -23.70
N ARG A 34 -4.65 -30.63 -24.53
CA ARG A 34 -4.96 -31.94 -25.09
C ARG A 34 -4.54 -33.09 -24.18
N ASN A 35 -3.89 -32.81 -23.04
CA ASN A 35 -3.59 -33.80 -21.99
C ASN A 35 -3.83 -33.23 -20.58
N LYS A 36 -5.04 -33.38 -20.03
CA LYS A 36 -5.37 -33.02 -18.63
C LYS A 36 -4.34 -33.55 -17.60
N ARG A 37 -3.81 -34.75 -17.84
CA ARG A 37 -2.82 -35.40 -16.96
C ARG A 37 -1.43 -34.75 -16.95
N GLN A 38 -1.04 -34.04 -18.03
CA GLN A 38 0.21 -33.29 -18.06
C GLN A 38 0.04 -31.87 -17.51
N VAL A 39 -1.17 -31.29 -17.62
CA VAL A 39 -1.50 -29.98 -17.08
C VAL A 39 -1.54 -30.00 -15.54
N GLU A 40 -2.05 -31.06 -14.89
CA GLU A 40 -2.06 -31.16 -13.42
C GLU A 40 -0.65 -31.24 -12.81
N GLN A 41 0.29 -31.95 -13.45
CA GLN A 41 1.69 -32.03 -12.98
C GLN A 41 2.47 -30.74 -13.23
N GLN A 42 2.21 -30.04 -14.34
CA GLN A 42 2.82 -28.73 -14.59
C GLN A 42 2.20 -27.61 -13.74
N GLN A 43 0.91 -27.69 -13.41
CA GLN A 43 0.25 -26.74 -12.50
C GLN A 43 0.78 -26.83 -11.06
N GLN A 44 1.14 -28.01 -10.56
CA GLN A 44 1.78 -28.13 -9.24
C GLN A 44 3.19 -27.51 -9.19
N GLN A 45 3.95 -27.58 -10.29
CA GLN A 45 5.27 -26.92 -10.39
C GLN A 45 5.16 -25.41 -10.67
N GLN A 46 4.15 -24.97 -11.42
CA GLN A 46 3.90 -23.54 -11.69
C GLN A 46 3.25 -22.82 -10.50
N GLN A 47 2.45 -23.49 -9.66
CA GLN A 47 1.94 -22.91 -8.41
C GLN A 47 3.06 -22.61 -7.40
N GLN A 48 4.22 -23.29 -7.51
CA GLN A 48 5.43 -22.96 -6.74
C GLN A 48 6.29 -21.88 -7.41
N GLN A 49 6.10 -21.58 -8.70
CA GLN A 49 6.90 -20.60 -9.47
C GLN A 49 6.17 -19.30 -9.78
N GLN A 50 4.85 -19.25 -9.64
CA GLN A 50 4.14 -17.99 -9.51
C GLN A 50 4.28 -17.53 -8.07
N SER A 51 5.50 -17.14 -7.69
CA SER A 51 5.64 -16.27 -6.53
C SER A 51 4.80 -15.03 -6.86
N PRO A 52 3.72 -14.71 -6.13
CA PRO A 52 3.28 -13.33 -6.07
C PRO A 52 4.55 -12.53 -5.77
N LEU A 53 4.82 -11.43 -6.49
CA LEU A 53 5.98 -10.56 -6.27
C LEU A 53 6.48 -10.68 -4.82
N GLU A 54 7.56 -11.44 -4.57
CA GLU A 54 7.85 -11.81 -3.18
C GLU A 54 8.07 -10.51 -2.41
N LEU A 55 7.33 -10.31 -1.33
CA LEU A 55 7.36 -9.07 -0.56
C LEU A 55 8.80 -8.72 -0.13
N LYS A 56 9.62 -9.74 0.10
CA LYS A 56 11.06 -9.63 0.34
C LYS A 56 11.85 -8.91 -0.77
N ASN A 57 11.54 -9.19 -2.04
CA ASN A 57 12.19 -8.52 -3.18
C ASN A 57 11.76 -7.04 -3.28
N ILE A 58 10.52 -6.75 -2.89
CA ILE A 58 10.02 -5.38 -2.78
C ILE A 58 10.77 -4.66 -1.67
N TYR A 59 10.92 -5.28 -0.50
CA TYR A 59 11.68 -4.71 0.61
C TYR A 59 13.12 -4.43 0.27
N ALA A 60 13.84 -5.36 -0.36
CA ALA A 60 15.20 -5.10 -0.84
C ALA A 60 15.27 -3.89 -1.78
N SER A 61 14.27 -3.72 -2.65
CA SER A 61 14.19 -2.57 -3.55
C SER A 61 13.89 -1.26 -2.81
N LEU A 62 13.05 -1.32 -1.78
CA LEU A 62 12.72 -0.16 -0.93
C LEU A 62 13.90 0.26 -0.05
N GLU A 63 14.65 -0.69 0.51
CA GLU A 63 15.88 -0.43 1.25
C GLU A 63 16.88 0.34 0.38
N GLU A 64 17.16 -0.17 -0.83
CA GLU A 64 18.07 0.48 -1.77
C GLU A 64 17.55 1.86 -2.20
N LEU A 65 16.24 2.00 -2.42
CA LEU A 65 15.63 3.28 -2.75
C LEU A 65 15.85 4.30 -1.62
N LEU A 66 15.62 3.91 -0.37
CA LEU A 66 15.82 4.79 0.78
C LEU A 66 17.29 5.21 0.89
N GLU A 67 18.24 4.29 0.73
CA GLU A 67 19.67 4.64 0.73
C GLU A 67 20.02 5.62 -0.39
N ARG A 68 19.52 5.39 -1.60
CA ARG A 68 19.74 6.27 -2.75
C ARG A 68 19.14 7.67 -2.56
N GLN A 69 18.06 7.79 -1.80
CA GLN A 69 17.42 9.07 -1.46
C GLN A 69 18.12 9.80 -0.29
N GLY A 70 19.21 9.24 0.26
CA GLY A 70 20.00 9.88 1.31
C GLY A 70 19.53 9.57 2.73
N TRP A 71 18.66 8.56 2.90
CA TRP A 71 18.31 8.07 4.23
C TRP A 71 19.48 7.26 4.81
N ASN A 72 19.77 7.49 6.09
CA ASN A 72 20.80 6.73 6.79
C ASN A 72 20.26 5.34 7.10
N ASP A 73 20.91 4.30 6.58
CA ASP A 73 20.54 2.88 6.76
C ASP A 73 19.11 2.59 6.27
N GLY A 74 18.99 2.27 4.97
CA GLY A 74 17.69 2.07 4.31
C GLY A 74 16.86 0.97 4.95
N GLN A 75 17.52 -0.09 5.44
CA GLN A 75 16.89 -1.16 6.20
C GLN A 75 16.25 -0.64 7.49
N GLN A 76 17.01 0.09 8.31
CA GLN A 76 16.46 0.65 9.56
C GLN A 76 15.31 1.62 9.29
N CYS A 77 15.37 2.38 8.20
CA CYS A 77 14.29 3.29 7.82
C CYS A 77 13.04 2.58 7.31
N LEU A 78 13.19 1.49 6.56
CA LEU A 78 12.06 0.66 6.15
C LEU A 78 11.38 0.00 7.36
N LEU A 79 12.17 -0.58 8.27
CA LEU A 79 11.67 -1.16 9.52
C LEU A 79 10.93 -0.12 10.38
N ARG A 80 11.49 1.10 10.48
CA ARG A 80 10.82 2.21 11.17
C ARG A 80 9.48 2.56 10.54
N THR A 81 9.42 2.61 9.20
CA THR A 81 8.20 2.92 8.44
C THR A 81 7.10 1.89 8.69
N ILE A 82 7.41 0.60 8.63
CA ILE A 82 6.46 -0.50 8.91
C ILE A 82 5.95 -0.42 10.35
N CYS A 83 6.84 -0.15 11.30
CA CYS A 83 6.48 0.03 12.69
C CYS A 83 5.54 1.23 12.89
N GLU A 84 5.85 2.39 12.34
CA GLU A 84 5.05 3.62 12.48
C GLU A 84 3.68 3.48 11.82
N LEU A 85 3.60 2.80 10.67
CA LEU A 85 2.33 2.47 10.03
C LEU A 85 1.49 1.52 10.91
N SER A 86 2.13 0.56 11.57
CA SER A 86 1.46 -0.38 12.48
C SER A 86 1.01 0.29 13.79
N GLU A 87 1.78 1.26 14.27
CA GLU A 87 1.45 2.08 15.45
C GLU A 87 0.26 3.00 15.18
N THR A 88 0.24 3.63 14.00
CA THR A 88 -0.83 4.51 13.54
C THR A 88 -1.26 4.17 12.10
N PRO A 89 -2.15 3.18 11.93
CA PRO A 89 -2.60 2.77 10.61
C PRO A 89 -3.29 3.91 9.85
N LEU A 90 -3.06 3.96 8.54
CA LEU A 90 -3.82 4.82 7.64
C LEU A 90 -5.31 4.41 7.68
N GLY A 91 -6.19 5.40 7.69
CA GLY A 91 -7.61 5.16 7.83
C GLY A 91 -8.27 4.71 6.52
N ARG A 92 -8.55 3.41 6.39
CA ARG A 92 -9.15 2.80 5.18
C ARG A 92 -10.42 3.52 4.76
N SER A 93 -10.30 4.34 3.72
CA SER A 93 -11.42 5.05 3.09
C SER A 93 -12.04 4.24 1.94
N ASN A 94 -11.37 3.18 1.48
CA ASN A 94 -11.69 2.40 0.27
C ASN A 94 -11.76 3.21 -1.04
N GLU A 95 -11.41 4.50 -1.00
CA GLU A 95 -11.42 5.41 -2.16
C GLU A 95 -10.00 5.65 -2.70
N ASP A 96 -8.98 5.51 -1.85
CA ASP A 96 -7.58 5.76 -2.22
C ASP A 96 -6.80 4.45 -2.45
N VAL A 97 -6.43 4.22 -3.71
CA VAL A 97 -5.63 3.06 -4.14
C VAL A 97 -4.23 3.08 -3.54
N VAL A 98 -3.66 4.25 -3.30
CA VAL A 98 -2.32 4.38 -2.71
C VAL A 98 -2.35 3.94 -1.26
N GLU A 99 -3.43 4.23 -0.55
CA GLU A 99 -3.62 3.79 0.83
C GLU A 99 -3.62 2.26 0.93
N GLU A 100 -4.41 1.58 0.09
CA GLU A 100 -4.47 0.13 0.04
C GLU A 100 -3.13 -0.49 -0.41
N MET A 101 -2.43 0.15 -1.35
CA MET A 101 -1.10 -0.29 -1.76
C MET A 101 -0.08 -0.19 -0.61
N LEU A 102 -0.15 0.87 0.21
CA LEU A 102 0.72 1.00 1.38
C LEU A 102 0.39 -0.05 2.44
N HIS A 103 -0.89 -0.34 2.71
CA HIS A 103 -1.26 -1.43 3.62
C HIS A 103 -0.74 -2.77 3.12
N LEU A 104 -0.93 -3.09 1.83
CA LEU A 104 -0.46 -4.34 1.23
C LEU A 104 1.06 -4.51 1.31
N LEU A 105 1.82 -3.44 1.06
CA LEU A 105 3.28 -3.52 1.01
C LEU A 105 3.93 -3.40 2.39
N LEU A 106 3.36 -2.62 3.30
CA LEU A 106 3.99 -2.27 4.58
C LEU A 106 3.32 -2.94 5.77
N THR A 107 2.46 -3.93 5.54
CA THR A 107 1.87 -4.82 6.56
C THR A 107 2.26 -6.27 6.27
N PRO A 108 3.45 -6.72 6.71
CA PRO A 108 3.96 -8.07 6.45
C PRO A 108 2.99 -9.22 6.79
N SER A 109 2.08 -9.02 7.76
CA SER A 109 1.06 -10.02 8.10
C SER A 109 -0.03 -10.24 7.04
N GLU A 110 -0.16 -9.38 6.03
CA GLU A 110 -1.15 -9.55 4.95
C GLU A 110 -0.70 -10.51 3.83
N ASP A 111 0.61 -10.70 3.61
CA ASP A 111 1.16 -11.50 2.50
C ASP A 111 1.17 -13.01 2.77
N ASN A 112 1.36 -13.43 4.02
CA ASN A 112 1.37 -14.86 4.38
C ASN A 112 0.85 -15.11 5.81
N PRO A 113 -0.33 -15.76 5.97
CA PRO A 113 -0.88 -16.10 7.28
C PRO A 113 -0.24 -17.36 7.91
N ARG A 114 0.74 -18.00 7.25
CA ARG A 114 1.37 -19.23 7.76
C ARG A 114 2.53 -18.90 8.70
N GLU A 115 2.21 -18.85 9.98
CA GLU A 115 3.06 -18.55 11.14
C GLU A 115 4.33 -19.42 11.32
N GLU A 116 4.51 -20.49 10.54
CA GLU A 116 5.41 -21.59 10.92
C GLU A 116 6.90 -21.40 10.56
N GLU A 117 7.27 -20.42 9.73
CA GLU A 117 8.69 -20.16 9.37
C GLU A 117 9.16 -18.70 9.67
N GLU A 118 8.31 -17.85 10.25
CA GLU A 118 8.43 -16.38 10.16
C GLU A 118 8.87 -15.66 11.44
N GLU A 119 9.25 -16.40 12.50
CA GLU A 119 9.79 -15.80 13.74
C GLU A 119 11.15 -15.07 13.50
N GLU A 120 11.83 -15.41 12.41
CA GLU A 120 13.07 -14.76 11.94
C GLU A 120 12.85 -13.51 11.07
N ASP A 121 11.63 -13.23 10.59
CA ASP A 121 11.40 -12.07 9.73
C ASP A 121 11.48 -10.75 10.52
N VAL A 122 12.53 -9.98 10.24
CA VAL A 122 12.78 -8.66 10.82
C VAL A 122 11.64 -7.68 10.55
N TYR A 123 10.96 -7.79 9.40
CA TYR A 123 9.87 -6.90 9.01
C TYR A 123 8.60 -7.17 9.79
N ARG A 124 8.22 -8.44 9.95
CA ARG A 124 7.11 -8.84 10.83
C ARG A 124 7.35 -8.41 12.28
N ARG A 125 8.59 -8.53 12.76
CA ARG A 125 8.94 -8.03 14.10
C ARG A 125 8.72 -6.53 14.21
N ALA A 126 9.01 -5.75 13.17
CA ALA A 126 8.74 -4.32 13.16
C ALA A 126 7.24 -4.00 13.24
N GLU A 127 6.42 -4.76 12.54
CA GLU A 127 4.97 -4.66 12.62
C GLU A 127 4.46 -4.92 14.05
N LEU A 128 4.96 -5.97 14.71
CA LEU A 128 4.60 -6.33 16.09
C LEU A 128 5.00 -5.22 17.08
N VAL A 129 6.20 -4.66 16.96
CA VAL A 129 6.67 -3.55 17.80
C VAL A 129 5.75 -2.32 17.66
N GLY A 130 5.28 -2.04 16.46
CA GLY A 130 4.32 -0.95 16.22
C GLY A 130 2.96 -1.22 16.87
N LYS A 131 2.46 -2.46 16.80
CA LYS A 131 1.18 -2.85 17.41
C LYS A 131 1.21 -2.81 18.94
N GLU A 132 2.30 -3.30 19.56
CA GLU A 132 2.41 -3.52 21.00
C GLU A 132 3.09 -2.37 21.76
N GLU A 133 4.35 -2.07 21.40
CA GLU A 133 5.22 -1.19 22.19
C GLU A 133 5.06 0.30 21.85
N ARG A 134 4.64 0.61 20.61
CA ARG A 134 4.34 1.98 20.12
C ARG A 134 5.47 2.97 20.39
N ASN A 135 6.71 2.51 20.22
CA ASN A 135 7.92 3.30 20.43
C ASN A 135 8.90 3.10 19.26
N CYS A 136 8.40 3.17 18.02
CA CYS A 136 9.16 2.88 16.80
C CYS A 136 10.45 3.70 16.67
N ARG A 137 10.42 4.98 17.07
CA ARG A 137 11.60 5.85 17.09
C ARG A 137 12.72 5.36 18.02
N LYS A 138 12.38 4.69 19.13
CA LYS A 138 13.38 4.14 20.06
C LYS A 138 13.90 2.78 19.62
N ALA A 139 13.06 1.98 18.97
CA ALA A 139 13.39 0.67 18.43
C ALA A 139 14.36 0.80 17.23
N TYR A 140 14.10 1.75 16.34
CA TYR A 140 14.85 1.94 15.08
C TYR A 140 15.65 3.24 15.08
N ARG A 141 16.70 3.31 15.90
CA ARG A 141 17.54 4.52 16.06
C ARG A 141 18.46 4.80 14.88
N GLY A 142 18.68 3.81 14.00
CA GLY A 142 19.46 3.98 12.77
C GLY A 142 18.82 4.96 11.79
N CYS A 143 17.49 5.12 11.86
CA CYS A 143 16.74 6.06 11.05
C CYS A 143 16.35 7.30 11.86
N LEU A 144 16.97 8.45 11.59
CA LEU A 144 16.77 9.69 12.37
C LEU A 144 15.45 10.39 12.04
N GLU A 145 15.15 10.51 10.76
CA GLU A 145 13.90 11.06 10.23
C GLU A 145 12.97 9.92 9.84
N SER A 146 11.66 10.14 9.81
CA SER A 146 10.71 9.11 9.38
C SER A 146 10.41 9.27 7.88
N PRO A 147 10.60 8.24 7.03
CA PRO A 147 10.13 8.29 5.65
C PRO A 147 8.61 8.49 5.55
N LEU A 148 7.84 7.88 6.47
CA LEU A 148 6.38 7.93 6.45
C LEU A 148 5.85 9.37 6.60
N GLU A 149 6.42 10.15 7.51
CA GLU A 149 6.13 11.59 7.72
C GLU A 149 6.38 12.48 6.49
N SER A 150 7.15 12.03 5.49
CA SER A 150 7.41 12.83 4.29
C SER A 150 6.21 12.92 3.34
N PHE A 151 5.28 11.96 3.44
CA PHE A 151 4.09 11.88 2.59
C PHE A 151 2.79 11.60 3.37
N THR A 152 2.84 11.57 4.70
CA THR A 152 1.66 11.36 5.55
C THR A 152 1.56 12.44 6.64
N GLU A 153 0.33 12.70 7.09
CA GLU A 153 0.06 13.60 8.20
C GLU A 153 -0.98 12.96 9.13
N ILE A 154 -0.83 13.19 10.44
CA ILE A 154 -1.76 12.68 11.45
C ILE A 154 -2.92 13.67 11.60
N TYR A 155 -4.13 13.24 11.23
CA TYR A 155 -5.34 14.03 11.40
C TYR A 155 -6.09 13.62 12.68
N ASP A 156 -6.50 14.58 13.52
CA ASP A 156 -7.40 14.30 14.63
C ASP A 156 -8.82 14.03 14.07
N ASP A 157 -9.53 13.04 14.62
CA ASP A 157 -10.88 12.63 14.18
C ASP A 157 -11.87 13.80 14.26
N ARG A 158 -11.60 14.77 15.14
CA ARG A 158 -12.36 16.03 15.24
C ARG A 158 -12.23 16.92 14.01
N ASP A 159 -11.06 16.95 13.38
CA ASP A 159 -10.82 17.79 12.21
C ASP A 159 -11.38 17.14 10.93
N ARG A 160 -11.42 15.80 10.87
CA ARG A 160 -12.13 15.06 9.83
C ARG A 160 -13.63 15.34 9.83
N ARG A 161 -14.27 15.34 11.01
CA ARG A 161 -15.70 15.70 11.13
C ARG A 161 -15.99 17.13 10.70
N LYS A 162 -15.10 18.08 11.03
CA LYS A 162 -15.22 19.48 10.59
C LYS A 162 -15.02 19.63 9.07
N ALA A 163 -14.10 18.87 8.48
CA ALA A 163 -13.88 18.86 7.04
C ALA A 163 -15.08 18.29 6.30
N SER A 164 -15.60 17.14 6.74
CA SER A 164 -16.81 16.53 6.18
C SER A 164 -18.02 17.47 6.28
N ALA A 165 -18.26 18.09 7.44
CA ALA A 165 -19.34 19.06 7.61
C ALA A 165 -19.16 20.32 6.74
N ARG A 166 -17.92 20.77 6.50
CA ARG A 166 -17.63 21.89 5.58
C ARG A 166 -17.89 21.52 4.12
N THR A 167 -17.63 20.27 3.72
CA THR A 167 -17.93 19.79 2.37
C THR A 167 -19.43 19.67 2.15
N GLU A 168 -20.17 19.07 3.09
CA GLU A 168 -21.65 19.00 3.03
C GLU A 168 -22.29 20.40 2.98
N MET A 169 -21.76 21.35 3.75
CA MET A 169 -22.24 22.73 3.74
C MET A 169 -21.95 23.44 2.41
N LYS A 170 -20.85 23.11 1.73
CA LYS A 170 -20.55 23.63 0.38
C LYS A 170 -21.43 23.01 -0.70
N GLU A 171 -21.76 21.73 -0.59
CA GLU A 171 -22.70 21.06 -1.51
C GLU A 171 -24.11 21.62 -1.37
N LEU A 172 -24.58 21.88 -0.14
CA LEU A 172 -25.86 22.55 0.10
C LEU A 172 -25.90 23.96 -0.51
N ASP A 173 -24.83 24.74 -0.37
CA ASP A 173 -24.74 26.09 -0.94
C ASP A 173 -24.69 26.06 -2.48
N ALA A 174 -23.95 25.12 -3.07
CA ALA A 174 -23.96 24.89 -4.52
C ALA A 174 -25.36 24.48 -5.05
N THR A 175 -26.08 23.65 -4.29
CA THR A 175 -27.44 23.21 -4.65
C THR A 175 -28.44 24.38 -4.56
N LEU A 176 -28.34 25.22 -3.54
CA LEU A 176 -29.14 26.43 -3.40
C LEU A 176 -28.87 27.44 -4.53
N GLN A 177 -27.61 27.61 -4.92
CA GLN A 177 -27.25 28.48 -6.04
C GLN A 177 -27.81 27.97 -7.37
N LEU A 178 -27.82 26.65 -7.61
CA LEU A 178 -28.44 26.05 -8.78
C LEU A 178 -29.97 26.25 -8.79
N TYR A 179 -30.62 26.10 -7.63
CA TYR A 179 -32.06 26.33 -7.50
C TYR A 179 -32.43 27.79 -7.77
N SER A 180 -31.67 28.75 -7.22
CA SER A 180 -31.91 30.19 -7.43
C SER A 180 -31.73 30.68 -8.88
N ARG A 181 -30.99 29.92 -9.70
CA ARG A 181 -30.77 30.20 -11.12
C ARG A 181 -31.86 29.65 -12.05
N SER A 182 -32.73 28.76 -11.56
CA SER A 182 -33.80 28.14 -12.34
C SER A 182 -35.12 28.93 -12.30
N ASP A 183 -35.22 29.97 -11.47
CA ASP A 183 -36.41 30.81 -11.28
C ASP A 183 -36.39 32.12 -12.12
N TYR A 184 -35.56 32.20 -13.18
CA TYR A 184 -35.54 33.30 -14.16
C TYR A 184 -35.72 32.80 -15.60
#